data_AF-A0A1M5L7H0-F1
#
_entry.id   AF-A0A1M5L7H0-F1
#
_cell.length_a   1.000
_cell.length_b   1.000
_cell.length_c   1.000
_cell.angle_alpha   90.00
_cell.angle_beta   90.00
_cell.angle_gamma   90.00
#
_symmetry.space_group_name_H-M   'P 1'
#
loop_
_entity.id
_entity.type
_entity.pdbx_description
1 polymer ?
#
loop_
_entity_poly.entity_id
_entity_poly.type
_entity_poly.pdbx_seq_one_letter_code
_entity_poly.pdbx_strand_id
1 'polypeptide(L)'
;MKQLIRDDVIKAVGQADDVTIAEIIGTGASAEELAEAQAWAIDDDPLLNAGKPLPTGRVRELIDILAELETDEEQEGEVGEAGAPVE
;
A
#
# COMPACT_ATOMS: atom_id res chain seq x y z
N MET A 1 -5.79 -22.44 1.12
CA MET A 1 -5.43 -21.01 1.05
C MET A 1 -6.40 -20.36 0.09
N LYS A 2 -7.03 -19.26 0.51
CA LYS A 2 -7.99 -18.55 -0.33
C LYS A 2 -7.19 -17.61 -1.22
N GLN A 3 -7.36 -17.73 -2.54
CA GLN A 3 -6.71 -16.81 -3.47
C GLN A 3 -7.18 -15.40 -3.17
N LEU A 4 -6.23 -14.46 -3.13
CA LEU A 4 -6.52 -13.05 -3.00
C LEU A 4 -7.35 -12.58 -4.20
N ILE A 5 -8.47 -11.92 -3.92
CA ILE A 5 -9.33 -11.32 -4.95
C ILE A 5 -9.36 -9.81 -4.79
N ARG A 6 -9.79 -9.11 -5.84
CA ARG A 6 -9.94 -7.64 -5.85
C ARG A 6 -10.65 -7.09 -4.62
N ASP A 7 -11.74 -7.73 -4.20
CA ASP A 7 -12.51 -7.30 -3.03
C ASP A 7 -11.70 -7.40 -1.72
N ASP A 8 -10.85 -8.42 -1.57
CA ASP A 8 -9.95 -8.54 -0.43
C ASP A 8 -8.87 -7.44 -0.46
N VAL A 9 -8.38 -7.09 -1.65
CA VAL A 9 -7.41 -5.98 -1.82
C VAL A 9 -8.03 -4.67 -1.38
N ILE A 10 -9.18 -4.30 -1.95
CA ILE A 10 -9.91 -3.06 -1.63
C ILE A 10 -10.28 -3.00 -0.13
N LYS A 11 -10.64 -4.12 0.49
CA LYS A 11 -10.94 -4.16 1.93
C LYS A 11 -9.72 -3.96 2.80
N ALA A 12 -8.56 -4.44 2.37
CA ALA A 12 -7.31 -4.20 3.07
C ALA A 12 -6.91 -2.74 2.85
N VAL A 13 -6.55 -2.37 1.62
CA VAL A 13 -5.86 -1.11 1.31
C VAL A 13 -6.80 0.10 1.18
N GLY A 14 -8.11 -0.12 1.10
CA GLY A 14 -9.07 0.94 0.83
C GLY A 14 -9.19 1.21 -0.66
N GLN A 15 -8.80 2.41 -1.09
CA GLN A 15 -8.86 2.79 -2.50
C GLN A 15 -7.56 2.38 -3.19
N ALA A 16 -7.66 1.60 -4.26
CA ALA A 16 -6.53 1.27 -5.11
C ALA A 16 -6.98 1.14 -6.56
N ASP A 17 -6.12 1.56 -7.48
CA ASP A 17 -6.36 1.43 -8.91
C ASP A 17 -6.36 -0.02 -9.38
N ASP A 18 -7.03 -0.27 -10.51
CA ASP A 18 -7.08 -1.59 -11.14
C ASP A 18 -5.68 -2.17 -11.41
N VAL A 19 -4.68 -1.32 -11.68
CA VAL A 19 -3.29 -1.70 -11.92
C VAL A 19 -2.66 -2.22 -10.63
N THR A 20 -2.68 -1.45 -9.55
CA THR A 20 -2.16 -1.84 -8.23
C THR A 20 -2.83 -3.12 -7.73
N ILE A 21 -4.15 -3.24 -7.89
CA ILE A 21 -4.89 -4.45 -7.54
C ILE A 21 -4.38 -5.67 -8.33
N ALA A 22 -4.12 -5.50 -9.64
CA ALA A 22 -3.60 -6.58 -10.47
C ALA A 22 -2.17 -6.98 -10.08
N GLU A 23 -1.31 -6.03 -9.70
CA GLU A 23 0.04 -6.32 -9.21
C GLU A 23 0.01 -7.08 -7.89
N ILE A 24 -0.79 -6.61 -6.93
CA ILE A 24 -0.97 -7.28 -5.62
C ILE A 24 -1.48 -8.72 -5.82
N ILE A 25 -2.50 -8.93 -6.67
CA ILE A 25 -2.99 -10.29 -6.98
C ILE A 25 -1.92 -11.10 -7.73
N GLY A 26 -1.15 -10.45 -8.61
CA GLY A 26 -0.06 -11.04 -9.39
C GLY A 26 1.09 -11.57 -8.55
N THR A 27 1.33 -11.01 -7.36
CA THR A 27 2.32 -11.52 -6.40
C THR A 27 1.99 -12.95 -5.90
N GLY A 28 0.74 -13.37 -6.05
CA GLY A 28 0.24 -14.66 -5.56
C GLY A 28 0.14 -14.75 -4.05
N ALA A 29 0.11 -13.60 -3.36
CA ALA A 29 -0.08 -13.51 -1.93
C ALA A 29 -1.49 -13.91 -1.49
N SER A 30 -1.61 -14.21 -0.20
CA SER A 30 -2.87 -14.49 0.49
C SER A 30 -3.42 -13.23 1.17
N ALA A 31 -4.72 -13.20 1.48
CA ALA A 31 -5.32 -12.09 2.22
C ALA A 31 -4.63 -11.83 3.59
N GLU A 32 -4.11 -12.88 4.22
CA GLU A 32 -3.34 -12.78 5.47
C GLU A 32 -1.99 -12.08 5.28
N GLU A 33 -1.30 -12.38 4.17
CA GLU A 33 -0.02 -11.73 3.82
C GLU A 33 -0.24 -10.25 3.46
N LEU A 34 -1.34 -9.93 2.77
CA LEU A 34 -1.71 -8.54 2.46
C LEU A 34 -2.06 -7.74 3.72
N ALA A 35 -2.82 -8.32 4.65
CA ALA A 35 -3.16 -7.65 5.90
C ALA A 35 -1.92 -7.40 6.77
N GLU A 36 -0.97 -8.35 6.78
CA GLU A 36 0.31 -8.13 7.45
C GLU A 36 1.12 -7.02 6.77
N ALA A 37 1.24 -7.04 5.45
CA ALA A 37 1.93 -6.01 4.68
C ALA A 37 1.33 -4.62 4.93
N GLN A 38 0.00 -4.51 4.95
CA GLN A 38 -0.68 -3.26 5.26
C GLN A 38 -0.34 -2.76 6.67
N ALA A 39 -0.36 -3.63 7.67
CA ALA A 39 -0.01 -3.21 9.03
C ALA A 39 1.42 -2.67 9.12
N TRP A 40 2.36 -3.26 8.36
CA TRP A 40 3.73 -2.75 8.24
C TRP A 40 3.85 -1.45 7.45
N ALA A 41 2.99 -1.23 6.44
CA ALA A 41 2.98 -0.01 5.64
C ALA A 41 2.43 1.19 6.44
N ILE A 42 1.36 0.96 7.22
CA ILE A 42 0.70 2.01 8.02
C ILE A 42 1.52 2.40 9.26
N ASP A 43 1.94 1.42 10.08
CA ASP A 43 2.65 1.72 11.33
C ASP A 43 3.51 0.52 11.79
N ASP A 44 4.82 0.58 11.50
CA ASP A 44 5.75 -0.50 11.85
C ASP A 44 6.18 -0.49 13.33
N ASP A 45 6.06 0.65 14.03
CA ASP A 45 6.48 0.82 15.42
C ASP A 45 5.82 -0.18 16.40
N PRO A 46 4.49 -0.39 16.41
CA PRO A 46 3.85 -1.38 17.26
C PRO A 46 4.25 -2.82 16.91
N LEU A 47 4.55 -3.11 15.63
CA LEU A 47 4.96 -4.44 15.19
C LEU A 47 6.39 -4.75 15.64
N LEU A 48 7.29 -3.77 15.50
CA LEU A 48 8.65 -3.85 16.01
C LEU A 48 8.68 -3.96 17.53
N ASN A 49 7.88 -3.16 18.24
CA ASN A 49 7.74 -3.24 19.70
C ASN A 49 7.14 -4.58 20.17
N ALA A 50 6.26 -5.20 19.38
CA ALA A 50 5.77 -6.55 19.62
C ALA A 50 6.81 -7.65 19.37
N GLY A 51 8.00 -7.28 18.85
CA GLY A 51 9.07 -8.21 18.52
C GLY A 51 8.77 -9.04 17.26
N LYS A 52 7.90 -8.57 16.36
CA LYS A 52 7.70 -9.24 15.08
C LYS A 52 8.99 -9.15 14.24
N PRO A 53 9.38 -10.24 13.56
CA PRO A 53 10.49 -10.19 12.63
C PRO A 53 10.14 -9.30 11.44
N LEU A 54 11.16 -8.68 10.84
CA LEU A 54 10.98 -7.89 9.63
C LEU A 54 10.36 -8.76 8.52
N PRO A 55 9.41 -8.22 7.76
CA PRO A 55 8.74 -8.92 6.68
C PRO A 55 9.76 -9.22 5.57
N THR A 56 9.64 -10.42 4.98
CA THR A 56 10.54 -10.89 3.92
C THR A 56 9.75 -11.60 2.81
N GLY A 57 10.34 -11.71 1.63
CA GLY A 57 9.70 -12.34 0.48
C GLY A 57 8.46 -11.57 0.02
N ARG A 58 7.33 -12.25 -0.13
CA ARG A 58 6.09 -11.67 -0.67
C ARG A 58 5.54 -10.53 0.20
N VAL A 59 5.57 -10.68 1.52
CA VAL A 59 5.08 -9.62 2.43
C VAL A 59 5.89 -8.34 2.26
N ARG A 60 7.22 -8.45 2.03
CA ARG A 60 8.07 -7.28 1.77
C ARG A 60 7.74 -6.61 0.44
N GLU A 61 7.49 -7.40 -0.60
CA GLU A 61 7.09 -6.89 -1.92
C GLU A 61 5.75 -6.15 -1.85
N LEU A 62 4.78 -6.71 -1.12
CA LEU A 62 3.50 -6.04 -0.88
C LEU A 62 3.67 -4.70 -0.14
N ILE A 63 4.51 -4.64 0.91
CA ILE A 63 4.76 -3.39 1.63
C ILE A 63 5.29 -2.30 0.71
N ASP A 64 6.18 -2.67 -0.22
CA ASP A 64 6.72 -1.75 -1.22
C ASP A 64 5.60 -1.15 -2.08
N ILE A 65 4.74 -2.02 -2.65
CA ILE A 65 3.59 -1.62 -3.48
C ILE A 65 2.60 -0.74 -2.69
N LEU A 66 2.36 -1.07 -1.42
CA LEU A 66 1.45 -0.31 -0.55
C LEU A 66 2.02 1.06 -0.19
N ALA A 67 3.31 1.14 0.11
CA ALA A 67 3.98 2.41 0.40
C ALA A 67 3.97 3.35 -0.82
N GLU A 68 4.08 2.80 -2.04
CA GLU A 68 3.92 3.57 -3.28
C GLU A 68 2.48 4.09 -3.44
N LEU A 69 1.47 3.28 -3.09
CA LEU A 69 0.06 3.67 -3.15
C LEU A 69 -0.25 4.84 -2.19
N GLU A 70 0.16 4.75 -0.93
CA GLU A 70 -0.10 5.79 0.08
C GLU A 70 0.53 7.14 -0.32
N THR A 71 1.69 7.11 -0.98
CA THR A 71 2.36 8.33 -1.48
C THR A 71 1.64 8.97 -2.67
N ASP A 72 0.92 8.19 -3.48
CA ASP A 72 0.20 8.73 -4.64
C ASP A 72 -1.08 9.49 -4.21
N GLU A 73 -1.72 9.06 -3.11
CA GLU A 73 -2.90 9.71 -2.52
C GLU A 73 -2.62 11.12 -1.95
N GLU A 74 -1.36 11.48 -1.71
CA GLU A 74 -0.93 12.78 -1.20
C GLU A 74 -0.72 13.83 -2.29
N GLN A 75 -0.66 13.43 -3.58
CA GLN A 75 -0.32 14.35 -4.68
C GLN A 75 -1.52 15.14 -5.25
N GLU A 76 -2.73 14.93 -4.70
CA GLU A 76 -3.93 15.70 -5.06
C GLU A 76 -4.11 16.95 -4.17
N GLY A 77 -3.01 17.64 -3.84
CA GLY A 77 -3.01 18.75 -2.87
C GLY A 77 -2.44 20.09 -3.35
N GLU A 78 -1.74 20.17 -4.48
CA GLU A 78 -1.14 21.43 -4.95
C GLU A 78 -1.24 21.66 -6.46
N VAL A 79 -2.45 21.95 -6.94
CA VAL A 79 -2.63 22.75 -8.17
C VAL A 79 -3.14 24.14 -7.81
N GLY A 80 -2.23 25.10 -7.75
CA GLY A 80 -2.49 26.54 -7.64
C GLY A 80 -1.26 27.22 -7.05
N GLU A 81 -0.38 27.83 -7.84
CA GLU A 81 -0.69 29.05 -8.55
C GLU A 81 0.28 29.25 -9.72
N ALA A 82 -0.25 29.30 -10.94
CA ALA A 82 0.46 29.77 -12.12
C ALA A 82 0.14 31.25 -12.37
N GLY A 83 1.19 32.09 -12.46
CA GLY A 83 1.18 33.44 -13.06
C GLY A 83 0.77 34.56 -12.08
N ALA A 84 1.50 35.67 -11.92
CA ALA A 84 2.37 36.39 -12.85
C ALA A 84 3.34 37.32 -12.07
N PRO A 85 4.47 37.75 -12.68
CA PRO A 85 5.21 38.89 -12.16
C PRO A 85 4.39 40.17 -12.40
N VAL A 86 4.05 40.89 -11.33
CA VAL A 86 3.60 42.28 -11.44
C VAL A 86 4.82 43.19 -11.34
N GLU A 87 4.93 44.09 -12.31
CA GLU A 87 6.00 45.07 -12.52
C GLU A 87 6.26 46.02 -11.34
#